data_AF-A0A2U1QGP9-F1
#
_entry.id   AF-A0A2U1QGP9-F1
#
_cell.length_a   1.000
_cell.length_b   1.000
_cell.length_c   1.000
_cell.angle_alpha   90.00
_cell.angle_beta   90.00
_cell.angle_gamma   90.00
#
_symmetry.space_group_name_H-M   'P 1'
#
loop_
_entity.id
_entity.type
_entity.pdbx_description
1 polymer ?
#
loop_
_entity_poly.entity_id
_entity_poly.type
_entity_poly.pdbx_seq_one_letter_code
_entity_poly.pdbx_strand_id
1 'polypeptide(L)'
;MNHKNKNVLFTTNLKIKLPKIKEIVTHGKHDTLIFKGSYESVKAIVKKVRRTDDLKQKLRSTCYHDNEFAFLGWETDGEFDYYAFEECGVTLTEYVKNRMYMEMSETSLKIMCGLVDGVKHLHTKGLVYMNHNPQNVLVNDDDTVKNCGMGNGKFLHEET
;
A
#
# COMPACT_ATOMS: atom_id res chain seq x y z
N MET A 1 -7.62 -39.18 -1.09
CA MET A 1 -8.38 -37.99 -1.56
C MET A 1 -9.46 -37.74 -0.51
N ASN A 2 -9.57 -36.65 0.26
CA ASN A 2 -9.14 -35.26 0.14
C ASN A 2 -8.79 -34.72 1.54
N HIS A 3 -7.59 -34.15 1.71
CA HIS A 3 -7.28 -33.31 2.87
C HIS A 3 -7.95 -31.94 2.67
N LYS A 4 -9.14 -31.76 3.26
CA LYS A 4 -9.71 -30.41 3.43
C LYS A 4 -8.79 -29.63 4.38
N ASN A 5 -8.08 -28.65 3.83
CA ASN A 5 -7.20 -27.74 4.55
C ASN A 5 -8.01 -26.95 5.58
N LYS A 6 -7.95 -27.34 6.87
CA LYS A 6 -8.68 -26.73 8.01
C LYS A 6 -8.11 -25.36 8.44
N ASN A 7 -7.59 -24.57 7.48
CA ASN A 7 -6.71 -23.44 7.77
C ASN A 7 -7.18 -22.05 7.33
N VAL A 8 -8.47 -21.82 7.14
CA VAL A 8 -9.00 -20.49 6.78
C VAL A 8 -10.03 -20.06 7.81
N LEU A 9 -9.82 -18.91 8.45
CA LEU A 9 -10.70 -18.43 9.53
C LEU A 9 -11.70 -17.37 9.06
N PHE A 10 -11.44 -16.65 7.97
CA PHE A 10 -12.47 -15.89 7.25
C PHE A 10 -12.02 -15.75 5.79
N THR A 11 -12.86 -16.18 4.85
CA THR A 11 -12.82 -15.72 3.47
C THR A 11 -13.85 -14.60 3.36
N THR A 12 -13.41 -13.36 3.22
CA THR A 12 -14.22 -12.44 2.41
C THR A 12 -14.09 -12.91 0.95
N ASN A 13 -15.06 -12.55 0.12
CA ASN A 13 -15.40 -13.29 -1.11
C ASN A 13 -14.25 -13.46 -2.15
N LEU A 14 -13.52 -14.57 -2.04
CA LEU A 14 -12.81 -15.30 -3.11
C LEU A 14 -11.43 -14.81 -3.60
N LYS A 15 -10.90 -13.67 -3.15
CA LYS A 15 -9.59 -13.16 -3.62
C LYS A 15 -8.61 -12.85 -2.49
N ILE A 16 -9.05 -12.29 -1.36
CA ILE A 16 -8.16 -11.99 -0.22
C ILE A 16 -8.06 -13.18 0.75
N LYS A 17 -6.82 -13.56 1.14
CA LYS A 17 -6.57 -14.52 2.22
C LYS A 17 -5.66 -13.90 3.27
N LEU A 18 -6.12 -13.91 4.53
CA LEU A 18 -5.38 -13.43 5.70
C LEU A 18 -4.87 -14.60 6.55
N PRO A 19 -3.70 -14.48 7.21
CA PRO A 19 -3.17 -15.49 8.12
C PRO A 19 -4.05 -15.61 9.37
N LYS A 20 -4.04 -16.79 9.99
CA LYS A 20 -4.81 -17.10 11.20
C LYS A 20 -4.34 -16.34 12.45
N ILE A 21 -3.08 -15.94 12.47
CA ILE A 21 -2.48 -15.19 13.58
C ILE A 21 -2.51 -13.72 13.19
N LYS A 22 -2.93 -12.87 14.13
CA LYS A 22 -2.80 -11.41 14.04
C LYS A 22 -1.30 -11.05 13.97
N GLU A 23 -0.68 -11.20 12.80
CA GLU A 23 0.47 -10.38 12.45
C GLU A 23 -0.08 -8.99 12.12
N ILE A 24 -0.56 -8.30 13.17
CA ILE A 24 -0.85 -6.87 13.10
C ILE A 24 0.51 -6.22 12.97
N VAL A 25 0.82 -5.74 11.77
CA VAL A 25 2.11 -5.11 11.50
C VAL A 25 2.15 -3.72 12.17
N THR A 26 1.02 -3.01 12.23
CA THR A 26 0.88 -1.71 12.91
C THR A 26 -0.59 -1.36 13.20
N HIS A 27 -0.82 -0.50 14.21
CA HIS A 27 -2.09 0.21 14.40
C HIS A 27 -2.00 1.57 13.68
N GLY A 28 -2.81 1.80 12.65
CA GLY A 28 -2.92 3.11 12.00
C GLY A 28 -3.82 4.07 12.79
N LYS A 29 -3.93 5.33 12.34
CA LYS A 29 -4.98 6.25 12.82
C LYS A 29 -6.38 5.66 12.50
N HIS A 30 -7.34 5.80 13.41
CA HIS A 30 -8.77 5.41 13.25
C HIS A 30 -9.02 3.90 13.03
N ASP A 31 -8.56 3.03 13.92
CA ASP A 31 -8.84 1.58 13.90
C ASP A 31 -8.40 0.83 12.62
N THR A 32 -7.45 1.41 11.88
CA THR A 32 -6.85 0.75 10.71
C THR A 32 -5.93 -0.37 11.16
N LEU A 33 -6.12 -1.57 10.60
CA LEU A 33 -5.26 -2.73 10.81
C LEU A 33 -4.57 -3.13 9.51
N ILE A 34 -3.28 -3.44 9.59
CA ILE A 34 -2.47 -3.88 8.44
C ILE A 34 -1.99 -5.31 8.69
N PHE A 35 -2.19 -6.17 7.69
CA PHE A 35 -1.86 -7.58 7.71
C PHE A 35 -0.98 -7.95 6.51
N LYS A 36 -0.06 -8.90 6.71
CA LYS A 36 0.48 -9.66 5.58
C LYS A 36 -0.55 -10.70 5.15
N GLY A 37 -0.76 -10.89 3.85
CA GLY A 37 -1.76 -11.81 3.33
C GLY A 37 -1.53 -12.13 1.85
N SER A 38 -2.59 -12.42 1.13
CA SER A 38 -2.55 -12.59 -0.32
C SER A 38 -3.81 -12.07 -1.00
N TYR A 39 -3.68 -11.64 -2.25
CA TYR A 39 -4.77 -11.32 -3.18
C TYR A 39 -4.62 -12.19 -4.43
N GLU A 40 -5.63 -12.99 -4.78
CA GLU A 40 -5.59 -13.95 -5.90
C GLU A 40 -4.35 -14.86 -5.90
N SER A 41 -3.88 -15.24 -4.70
CA SER A 41 -2.66 -16.04 -4.48
C SER A 41 -1.32 -15.31 -4.67
N VAL A 42 -1.34 -14.02 -4.99
CA VAL A 42 -0.15 -13.14 -4.95
C VAL A 42 0.01 -12.60 -3.52
N LYS A 43 1.24 -12.58 -3.00
CA LYS A 43 1.51 -11.98 -1.68
C LYS A 43 1.08 -10.52 -1.67
N ALA A 44 0.45 -10.10 -0.58
CA ALA A 44 -0.14 -8.77 -0.49
C ALA A 44 -0.07 -8.21 0.93
N ILE A 45 -0.04 -6.89 1.03
CA ILE A 45 -0.33 -6.18 2.27
C ILE A 45 -1.80 -5.80 2.25
N VAL A 46 -2.54 -6.23 3.28
CA VAL A 46 -3.98 -6.00 3.37
C VAL A 46 -4.26 -4.99 4.47
N LYS A 47 -4.85 -3.86 4.08
CA LYS A 47 -5.30 -2.80 4.97
C LYS A 47 -6.79 -2.97 5.24
N LYS A 48 -7.16 -3.31 6.48
CA LYS A 48 -8.53 -3.33 6.97
C LYS A 48 -8.88 -1.95 7.54
N VAL A 49 -9.96 -1.37 7.04
CA VAL A 49 -10.48 -0.08 7.50
C VAL A 49 -11.97 -0.23 7.76
N ARG A 50 -12.49 0.43 8.79
CA ARG A 50 -13.94 0.53 8.97
C ARG A 50 -14.54 1.23 7.75
N ARG A 51 -15.61 0.66 7.21
CA ARG A 51 -16.17 1.13 5.95
C ARG A 51 -16.55 2.62 6.03
N THR A 52 -16.03 3.39 5.09
CA THR A 52 -16.47 4.74 4.74
C THR A 52 -16.63 4.78 3.22
N ASP A 53 -17.60 5.51 2.70
CA ASP A 53 -17.96 5.39 1.27
C ASP A 53 -16.93 6.02 0.31
N ASP A 54 -15.93 6.74 0.81
CA ASP A 54 -15.11 7.65 -0.02
C ASP A 54 -13.84 7.04 -0.64
N LEU A 55 -13.23 6.00 -0.04
CA LEU A 55 -11.89 5.54 -0.45
C LEU A 55 -11.89 4.67 -1.71
N LYS A 56 -13.03 4.03 -2.01
CA LYS A 56 -13.19 2.98 -3.01
C LYS A 56 -13.06 3.52 -4.43
N GLN A 57 -13.68 4.68 -4.67
CA GLN A 57 -13.65 5.34 -5.97
C GLN A 57 -12.26 5.90 -6.27
N LYS A 58 -11.58 6.47 -5.26
CA LYS A 58 -10.23 7.01 -5.40
C LYS A 58 -9.18 5.96 -5.71
N LEU A 59 -9.28 4.77 -5.11
CA LEU A 59 -8.34 3.67 -5.37
C LEU A 59 -8.59 2.96 -6.70
N ARG A 60 -9.79 3.04 -7.27
CA ARG A 60 -10.07 2.49 -8.61
C ARG A 60 -9.46 3.33 -9.74
N SER A 61 -9.25 4.62 -9.50
CA SER A 61 -8.67 5.54 -10.48
C SER A 61 -7.14 5.64 -10.39
N THR A 62 -6.50 4.92 -9.45
CA THR A 62 -5.04 4.92 -9.35
C THR A 62 -4.42 4.15 -10.51
N CYS A 63 -3.46 4.79 -11.18
CA CYS A 63 -2.72 4.20 -12.29
C CYS A 63 -1.56 3.34 -11.76
N TYR A 64 -1.15 2.35 -12.54
CA TYR A 64 0.06 1.57 -12.23
C TYR A 64 1.30 2.34 -12.66
N HIS A 65 2.26 2.50 -11.75
CA HIS A 65 3.58 3.07 -12.02
C HIS A 65 4.62 2.39 -11.15
N ASP A 66 5.85 2.25 -11.64
CA ASP A 66 6.92 1.53 -10.94
C ASP A 66 7.22 2.15 -9.55
N ASN A 67 7.09 3.48 -9.44
CA ASN A 67 7.28 4.24 -8.20
C ASN A 67 6.00 4.57 -7.42
N GLU A 68 4.91 3.85 -7.68
CA GLU A 68 3.66 3.94 -6.94
C GLU A 68 3.32 2.59 -6.31
N PHE A 69 2.78 2.63 -5.09
CA PHE A 69 2.39 1.44 -4.37
C PHE A 69 1.10 0.86 -4.96
N ALA A 70 1.21 -0.26 -5.66
CA ALA A 70 0.16 -0.81 -6.49
C ALA A 70 -1.01 -1.35 -5.67
N PHE A 71 -2.20 -0.86 -6.00
CA PHE A 71 -3.48 -1.40 -5.51
C PHE A 71 -3.85 -2.64 -6.32
N LEU A 72 -3.98 -3.78 -5.64
CA LEU A 72 -4.30 -5.07 -6.29
C LEU A 72 -5.81 -5.28 -6.37
N GLY A 73 -6.55 -4.80 -5.37
CA GLY A 73 -7.99 -4.95 -5.31
C GLY A 73 -8.51 -4.84 -3.89
N TRP A 74 -9.80 -5.12 -3.72
CA TRP A 74 -10.47 -4.94 -2.45
C TRP A 74 -11.65 -5.88 -2.26
N GLU A 75 -12.01 -6.11 -1.01
CA GLU A 75 -13.20 -6.86 -0.60
C GLU A 75 -13.88 -6.17 0.59
N THR A 76 -15.11 -6.58 0.90
CA THR A 76 -15.86 -6.10 2.06
C THR A 76 -16.58 -7.27 2.73
N ASP A 77 -16.68 -7.22 4.06
CA ASP A 77 -17.54 -8.11 4.85
C ASP A 77 -18.87 -7.43 5.26
N GLY A 78 -19.12 -6.22 4.75
CA GLY A 78 -20.28 -5.38 5.10
C GLY A 78 -19.97 -4.32 6.15
N GLU A 79 -19.10 -4.61 7.11
CA GLU A 79 -18.70 -3.66 8.18
C GLU A 79 -17.35 -2.99 7.89
N PHE A 80 -16.44 -3.74 7.28
CA PHE A 80 -15.08 -3.33 6.96
C PHE A 80 -14.80 -3.45 5.47
N ASP A 81 -13.90 -2.60 5.01
CA ASP A 81 -13.25 -2.72 3.70
C ASP A 81 -11.82 -3.25 3.88
N TYR A 82 -11.44 -4.17 3.01
CA TYR A 82 -10.13 -4.81 2.96
C TYR A 82 -9.48 -4.41 1.64
N TYR A 83 -8.47 -3.57 1.70
CA TYR A 83 -7.73 -3.12 0.52
C TYR A 83 -6.41 -3.88 0.43
N ALA A 84 -6.21 -4.63 -0.65
CA ALA A 84 -4.98 -5.36 -0.92
C ALA A 84 -4.05 -4.53 -1.81
N PHE A 85 -2.79 -4.47 -1.40
CA PHE A 85 -1.71 -3.82 -2.12
C PHE A 85 -0.56 -4.81 -2.32
N GLU A 86 0.32 -4.52 -3.27
CA GLU A 86 1.55 -5.29 -3.44
C GLU A 86 2.35 -5.38 -2.13
N GLU A 87 3.10 -6.46 -1.96
CA GLU A 87 4.13 -6.50 -0.92
C GLU A 87 5.32 -5.66 -1.38
N CYS A 88 5.78 -4.76 -0.52
CA CYS A 88 6.94 -3.92 -0.74
C CYS A 88 7.82 -3.97 0.52
N GLY A 89 9.05 -3.49 0.43
CA GLY A 89 10.00 -3.49 1.53
C GLY A 89 9.60 -2.59 2.70
N VAL A 90 10.58 -1.97 3.35
CA VAL A 90 10.38 -1.23 4.59
C VAL A 90 10.06 0.24 4.32
N THR A 91 9.52 0.95 5.32
CA THR A 91 9.35 2.41 5.19
C THR A 91 10.70 3.10 5.07
N LEU A 92 10.78 4.25 4.39
CA LEU A 92 12.00 5.07 4.33
C LEU A 92 12.46 5.49 5.73
N THR A 93 11.52 5.64 6.67
CA THR A 93 11.81 5.86 8.10
C THR A 93 12.63 4.72 8.69
N GLU A 94 12.21 3.48 8.49
CA GLU A 94 12.94 2.29 8.97
C GLU A 94 14.26 2.10 8.23
N TYR A 95 14.23 2.30 6.90
CA TYR A 95 15.41 2.21 6.04
C TYR A 95 16.54 3.13 6.51
N VAL A 96 16.23 4.40 6.78
CA VAL A 96 17.21 5.40 7.23
C VAL A 96 17.64 5.17 8.68
N LYS A 97 16.73 4.76 9.58
CA LYS A 97 17.10 4.47 10.99
C LYS A 97 18.16 3.38 11.11
N ASN A 98 18.11 2.38 10.23
CA ASN A 98 19.05 1.26 10.23
C ASN A 98 20.39 1.59 9.56
N ARG A 99 20.53 2.76 8.92
CA ARG A 99 21.75 3.22 8.25
C ARG A 99 22.19 4.53 8.90
N MET A 100 23.03 4.42 9.93
CA MET A 100 23.61 5.56 10.65
C MET A 100 24.30 6.50 9.64
N TYR A 101 23.62 7.60 9.28
CA TYR A 101 23.98 8.55 8.21
C TYR A 101 24.07 7.93 6.80
N MET A 102 23.23 8.42 5.88
CA MET A 102 23.49 8.27 4.46
C MET A 102 24.26 9.50 3.98
N GLU A 103 25.54 9.32 3.65
CA GLU A 103 26.18 10.25 2.72
C GLU A 103 25.43 10.24 1.39
N MET A 104 25.48 11.36 0.65
CA MET A 104 24.94 11.45 -0.70
C MET A 104 25.57 10.35 -1.57
N SER A 105 24.81 9.28 -1.79
CA SER A 105 25.22 8.05 -2.46
C SER A 105 24.39 7.83 -3.72
N GLU A 106 24.84 6.92 -4.58
CA GLU A 106 24.05 6.46 -5.74
C GLU A 106 22.67 5.96 -5.30
N THR A 107 22.58 5.26 -4.16
CA THR A 107 21.31 4.84 -3.56
C THR A 107 20.41 6.03 -3.20
N SER A 108 20.97 7.08 -2.60
CA SER A 108 20.19 8.28 -2.25
C SER A 108 19.65 8.99 -3.49
N LEU A 109 20.47 9.09 -4.54
CA LEU A 109 20.04 9.63 -5.84
C LEU A 109 18.95 8.76 -6.48
N LYS A 110 19.11 7.44 -6.48
CA LYS A 110 18.11 6.50 -7.00
C LYS A 110 16.76 6.65 -6.29
N ILE A 111 16.77 6.73 -4.96
CA ILE A 111 15.59 6.97 -4.12
C ILE A 111 14.93 8.30 -4.50
N MET A 112 15.69 9.40 -4.58
CA MET A 112 15.13 10.71 -4.91
C MET A 112 14.55 10.75 -6.33
N CYS A 113 15.24 10.17 -7.32
CA CYS A 113 14.77 10.09 -8.69
C CYS A 113 13.44 9.33 -8.77
N GLY A 114 13.33 8.16 -8.13
CA GLY A 114 12.09 7.39 -8.12
C GLY A 114 10.93 8.12 -7.43
N LEU A 115 11.20 8.88 -6.36
CA LEU A 115 10.18 9.70 -5.71
C LEU A 115 9.64 10.78 -6.64
N VAL A 116 10.54 11.51 -7.32
CA VAL A 116 10.17 12.56 -8.27
C VAL A 116 9.40 11.98 -9.46
N ASP A 117 9.80 10.81 -9.97
CA ASP A 117 9.13 10.18 -11.11
C ASP A 117 7.71 9.70 -10.76
N GLY A 118 7.52 9.13 -9.56
CA GLY A 118 6.18 8.83 -9.06
C GLY A 118 5.30 10.09 -8.90
N VAL A 119 5.84 11.18 -8.36
CA VAL A 119 5.09 12.45 -8.25
C VAL A 119 4.73 13.01 -9.62
N LYS A 120 5.66 12.99 -10.56
CA LYS A 120 5.43 13.39 -11.94
C LYS A 120 4.29 12.56 -12.55
N HIS A 121 4.29 11.25 -12.37
CA HIS A 121 3.21 10.39 -12.84
C HIS A 121 1.85 10.82 -12.27
N LEU A 122 1.74 10.95 -10.94
CA LEU A 122 0.50 11.39 -10.28
C LEU A 122 -0.01 12.74 -10.82
N HIS A 123 0.89 13.70 -11.02
CA HIS A 123 0.55 15.00 -11.59
C HIS A 123 0.03 14.91 -13.03
N THR A 124 0.55 14.01 -13.87
CA THR A 124 0.01 13.78 -15.22
C THR A 124 -1.43 13.23 -15.20
N LYS A 125 -1.85 12.63 -14.08
CA LYS A 125 -3.20 12.13 -13.85
C LYS A 125 -4.09 13.11 -13.10
N GLY A 126 -3.61 14.33 -12.85
CA GLY A 126 -4.33 15.34 -12.08
C GLY A 126 -4.49 15.00 -10.60
N LEU A 127 -3.72 14.04 -10.07
CA LEU A 127 -3.73 13.71 -8.64
C LEU A 127 -2.62 14.46 -7.92
N VAL A 128 -2.97 15.27 -6.93
CA VAL A 128 -2.00 15.87 -6.01
C VAL A 128 -1.81 14.96 -4.80
N TYR A 129 -0.56 14.54 -4.60
CA TYR A 129 -0.16 13.75 -3.46
C TYR A 129 0.20 14.65 -2.28
N MET A 130 -0.70 14.74 -1.29
CA MET A 130 -0.57 15.70 -0.20
C MET A 130 0.09 15.14 1.07
N ASN A 131 0.68 13.94 1.01
CA ASN A 131 1.17 13.27 2.21
C ASN A 131 2.56 12.65 2.02
N HIS A 132 3.48 13.41 1.41
CA HIS A 132 4.89 13.04 1.33
C HIS A 132 5.53 13.15 2.71
N ASN A 133 5.82 12.01 3.32
CA ASN A 133 6.67 11.90 4.49
C ASN A 133 7.41 10.55 4.45
N PRO A 134 8.51 10.36 5.21
CA PRO A 134 9.30 9.13 5.15
C PRO A 134 8.57 7.85 5.63
N GLN A 135 7.38 7.93 6.23
CA GLN A 135 6.57 6.74 6.57
C GLN A 135 5.68 6.31 5.39
N ASN A 136 5.46 7.22 4.44
CA ASN A 136 4.63 7.05 3.25
C ASN A 136 5.48 6.79 1.98
N VAL A 137 6.72 6.36 2.18
CA VAL A 137 7.64 5.93 1.13
C VAL A 137 8.11 4.55 1.53
N LEU A 138 7.96 3.58 0.65
CA LEU A 138 8.49 2.23 0.84
C LEU A 138 9.75 2.06 -0.01
N VAL A 139 10.73 1.36 0.53
CA VAL A 139 12.03 1.07 -0.10
C VAL A 139 12.18 -0.45 -0.18
N ASN A 140 12.35 -0.96 -1.40
CA ASN A 140 12.61 -2.38 -1.64
C ASN A 140 14.08 -2.74 -1.36
N ASP A 141 14.37 -4.04 -1.29
CA ASP A 141 15.71 -4.57 -1.06
C ASP A 141 16.71 -4.19 -2.17
N ASP A 142 16.21 -3.85 -3.36
CA ASP A 142 17.00 -3.38 -4.50
C ASP A 142 17.12 -1.85 -4.58
N ASP A 143 16.78 -1.13 -3.51
CA ASP A 143 16.76 0.34 -3.41
C ASP A 143 15.74 1.03 -4.33
N THR A 144 14.81 0.31 -4.97
CA THR A 144 13.67 0.95 -5.66
C THR A 144 12.65 1.49 -4.64
N VAL A 145 12.00 2.59 -4.99
CA VAL A 145 11.07 3.29 -4.09
C VAL A 145 9.65 3.31 -4.63
N LYS A 146 8.69 3.26 -3.71
CA LYS A 146 7.26 3.37 -4.01
C LYS A 146 6.59 4.37 -3.08
N ASN A 147 5.86 5.32 -3.66
CA ASN A 147 5.01 6.23 -2.89
C ASN A 147 3.78 5.47 -2.37
N CYS A 148 3.56 5.44 -1.05
CA CYS A 148 2.43 4.75 -0.41
C CYS A 148 1.61 5.71 0.46
N GLY A 149 0.28 5.70 0.35
CA GLY A 149 -0.57 6.67 1.07
C GLY A 149 -1.62 7.39 0.24
N MET A 150 -1.98 6.83 -0.93
CA MET A 150 -2.95 7.37 -1.89
C MET A 150 -4.33 7.68 -1.30
N GLY A 151 -4.68 7.15 -0.11
CA GLY A 151 -5.95 7.44 0.56
C GLY A 151 -6.18 8.91 0.91
N ASN A 152 -5.14 9.75 0.92
CA ASN A 152 -5.23 11.19 1.21
C ASN A 152 -4.99 12.09 -0.01
N GLY A 153 -4.85 11.52 -1.22
CA GLY A 153 -4.68 12.30 -2.45
C GLY A 153 -5.96 13.07 -2.82
N LYS A 154 -5.79 14.21 -3.49
CA LYS A 154 -6.89 15.00 -4.07
C LYS A 154 -6.72 15.08 -5.58
N PHE A 155 -7.78 14.79 -6.32
CA PHE A 155 -7.84 15.08 -7.76
C PHE A 155 -8.08 16.58 -7.95
N LEU A 156 -7.39 17.20 -8.90
CA LEU A 156 -7.48 18.63 -9.20
C LEU A 156 -8.76 19.03 -9.93
N HIS A 157 -9.44 18.06 -10.55
CA HIS A 157 -10.75 18.24 -11.16
C HIS A 157 -11.67 17.13 -10.65
N GLU A 158 -12.69 17.50 -9.87
CA GLU A 158 -13.92 16.73 -9.81
C GLU A 158 -14.59 16.90 -11.18
N GLU A 159 -14.90 15.79 -11.87
CA GLU A 159 -15.72 15.85 -13.08
C GLU A 159 -16.99 16.65 -12.75
N THR A 160 -17.26 17.67 -13.58
CA THR A 160 -18.49 18.47 -13.53
C THR A 160 -19.61 17.73 -14.21
#